data_AF-K2BIF4-F1
#
_entry.id   AF-K2BIF4-F1
#
_cell.length_a   1.000
_cell.length_b   1.000
_cell.length_c   1.000
_cell.angle_alpha   90.00
_cell.angle_beta   90.00
_cell.angle_gamma   90.00
#
_symmetry.space_group_name_H-M   'P 1'
#
loop_
_entity.id
_entity.type
_entity.pdbx_description
1 polymer ?
#
loop_
_entity_poly.entity_id
_entity_poly.type
_entity_poly.pdbx_seq_one_letter_code
_entity_poly.pdbx_strand_id
1 'polypeptide(L)'
;MTVRYFSLFFWLCLLGSSTLLANHHHHRRAAPAKPTRVAHRYHFTSPLYGQNALTQILNRLIQPNSRSAKIAVYVKSMRHGDILYAHSIYQSLAPASTLKILTAEAALLYLGPNYRFNTQLLTDSGTITNGVLQGNLYVVLSGDPTFTDDNLLELLSALRSKSIHAIAGN
;
A
#
# COMPACT_ATOMS: atom_id res chain seq x y z
N MET A 1 29.27 -29.76 -12.21
CA MET A 1 29.99 -28.51 -11.91
C MET A 1 28.97 -27.52 -11.38
N THR A 2 28.86 -27.44 -10.07
CA THR A 2 27.80 -26.67 -9.39
C THR A 2 28.47 -25.86 -8.29
N VAL A 3 28.65 -24.56 -8.53
CA VAL A 3 29.18 -23.63 -7.53
C VAL A 3 28.10 -22.57 -7.34
N ARG A 4 27.48 -22.56 -6.16
CA ARG A 4 26.61 -21.49 -5.69
C ARG A 4 27.29 -20.87 -4.46
N TYR A 5 27.87 -19.69 -4.64
CA TYR A 5 28.40 -18.88 -3.56
C TYR A 5 27.24 -18.30 -2.73
N PHE A 6 27.20 -18.65 -1.45
CA PHE A 6 26.31 -18.09 -0.45
C PHE A 6 27.14 -17.12 0.39
N SER A 7 27.03 -15.81 0.12
CA SER A 7 27.72 -14.77 0.89
C SER A 7 26.79 -14.29 2.00
N LEU A 8 27.02 -14.79 3.23
CA LEU A 8 26.47 -14.18 4.44
C LEU A 8 27.44 -13.09 4.90
N PHE A 9 27.05 -11.82 4.75
CA PHE A 9 27.72 -10.73 5.44
C PHE A 9 27.17 -10.66 6.87
N PHE A 10 27.97 -11.18 7.80
CA PHE A 10 27.77 -11.09 9.24
C PHE A 10 28.39 -9.77 9.72
N TRP A 11 27.57 -8.78 10.07
CA TRP A 11 28.06 -7.50 10.57
C TRP A 11 28.21 -7.55 12.10
N LEU A 12 29.46 -7.48 12.55
CA LEU A 12 29.88 -7.51 13.95
C LEU A 12 29.84 -6.08 14.51
N CYS A 13 28.94 -5.80 15.45
CA CYS A 13 28.93 -4.55 16.21
C CYS A 13 30.09 -4.53 17.22
N LEU A 14 31.06 -3.65 17.01
CA LEU A 14 32.08 -3.29 18.00
C LEU A 14 31.56 -2.14 18.87
N LEU A 15 31.61 -2.36 20.19
CA LEU A 15 31.31 -1.39 21.24
C LEU A 15 32.34 -0.26 21.24
N GLY A 16 31.88 0.97 21.05
CA GLY A 16 32.66 2.20 21.25
C GLY A 16 32.04 3.03 22.37
N SER A 17 32.65 3.00 23.55
CA SER A 17 32.31 3.84 24.69
C SER A 17 32.87 5.25 24.49
N SER A 18 32.02 6.27 24.45
CA SER A 18 32.45 7.64 24.79
C SER A 18 31.28 8.40 25.41
N THR A 19 31.49 8.73 26.68
CA THR A 19 30.66 9.64 27.48
C THR A 19 30.94 11.08 27.07
N LEU A 20 29.94 11.82 26.63
CA LEU A 20 29.94 13.29 26.71
C LEU A 20 28.52 13.80 26.89
N LEU A 21 28.35 14.58 27.95
CA LEU A 21 27.12 15.20 28.44
C LEU A 21 26.53 16.16 27.39
N ALA A 22 25.24 15.97 27.08
CA ALA A 22 24.34 17.06 26.68
C ALA A 22 23.04 16.90 27.47
N ASN A 23 22.83 17.81 28.41
CA ASN A 23 21.68 17.83 29.31
C ASN A 23 20.46 18.35 28.54
N HIS A 24 19.77 17.46 27.83
CA HIS A 24 18.45 17.73 27.29
C HIS A 24 17.42 16.99 28.15
N HIS A 25 16.55 17.74 28.83
CA HIS A 25 15.42 17.17 29.58
C HIS A 25 14.49 16.41 28.63
N HIS A 26 14.76 15.11 28.45
CA HIS A 26 13.79 14.20 27.88
C HIS A 26 12.75 13.87 28.95
N HIS A 27 11.53 14.37 28.78
CA HIS A 27 10.37 13.71 29.37
C HIS A 27 10.42 12.23 28.95
N ARG A 28 10.79 11.33 29.87
CA ARG A 28 10.59 9.90 29.70
C ARG A 28 9.10 9.66 29.51
N ARG A 29 8.64 9.60 28.27
CA ARG A 29 7.33 9.02 27.96
C ARG A 29 7.40 7.55 28.36
N ALA A 30 6.50 7.15 29.24
CA ALA A 30 6.31 5.75 29.60
C ALA A 30 6.15 4.91 28.32
N ALA A 31 6.75 3.72 28.31
CA ALA A 31 6.51 2.75 27.25
C ALA A 31 4.99 2.52 27.12
N PRO A 32 4.43 2.46 25.89
CA PRO A 32 3.01 2.20 25.73
C PRO A 32 2.67 0.87 26.41
N ALA A 33 1.61 0.86 27.21
CA ALA A 33 1.11 -0.35 27.84
C ALA A 33 0.88 -1.42 26.75
N LYS A 34 1.38 -2.63 27.00
CA LYS A 34 1.15 -3.81 26.16
C LYS A 34 -0.36 -3.90 25.95
N PRO A 35 -0.88 -3.98 24.70
CA PRO A 35 -2.32 -3.98 24.47
C PRO A 35 -2.93 -5.11 25.28
N THR A 36 -3.80 -4.75 26.23
CA THR A 36 -4.59 -5.71 26.98
C THR A 36 -5.32 -6.54 25.95
N ARG A 37 -5.03 -7.83 25.89
CA ARG A 37 -5.70 -8.76 24.97
C ARG A 37 -7.17 -8.78 25.36
N VAL A 38 -7.98 -7.94 24.73
CA VAL A 38 -9.43 -7.98 24.89
C VAL A 38 -9.84 -9.33 24.34
N ALA A 39 -10.18 -10.26 25.24
CA ALA A 39 -10.83 -11.49 24.86
C ALA A 39 -12.19 -11.08 24.28
N HIS A 40 -12.29 -10.94 22.97
CA HIS A 40 -13.57 -10.83 22.30
C HIS A 40 -14.33 -12.13 22.57
N ARG A 41 -15.17 -12.10 23.60
CA ARG A 41 -16.20 -13.12 23.82
C ARG A 41 -17.15 -13.01 22.63
N TYR A 42 -16.99 -13.89 21.65
CA TYR A 42 -17.99 -14.09 20.62
C TYR A 42 -19.24 -14.62 21.30
N HIS A 43 -20.22 -13.75 21.51
CA HIS A 43 -21.57 -14.19 21.85
C HIS A 43 -22.16 -14.82 20.60
N PHE A 44 -22.40 -16.14 20.65
CA PHE A 44 -23.18 -16.86 19.65
C PHE A 44 -24.65 -16.53 19.89
N THR A 45 -25.20 -15.60 19.12
CA THR A 45 -26.65 -15.39 19.06
C THR A 45 -27.29 -16.52 18.26
N SER A 46 -28.56 -16.79 18.58
CA SER A 46 -29.41 -17.85 18.03
C SER A 46 -29.28 -18.01 16.51
N PRO A 47 -29.39 -19.23 15.96
CA PRO A 47 -29.26 -19.47 14.53
C PRO A 47 -30.28 -18.63 13.76
N LEU A 48 -29.78 -17.74 12.90
CA LEU A 48 -30.60 -17.06 11.91
C LEU A 48 -31.20 -18.13 10.99
N TYR A 49 -32.52 -18.11 10.82
CA TYR A 49 -33.24 -18.99 9.91
C TYR A 49 -32.54 -18.99 8.53
N GLY A 50 -32.01 -20.15 8.10
CA GLY A 50 -31.24 -20.30 6.86
C GLY A 50 -29.72 -20.57 7.03
N GLN A 51 -29.14 -20.44 8.22
CA GLN A 51 -27.71 -20.75 8.45
C GLN A 51 -27.37 -22.23 8.17
N ASN A 52 -28.28 -23.14 8.52
CA ASN A 52 -28.15 -24.57 8.23
C ASN A 52 -28.16 -24.85 6.72
N ALA A 53 -29.03 -24.17 5.97
CA ALA A 53 -29.09 -24.29 4.52
C ALA A 53 -27.83 -23.73 3.85
N LEU A 54 -27.36 -22.55 4.28
CA LEU A 54 -26.10 -21.95 3.81
C LEU A 54 -24.92 -22.89 4.05
N THR A 55 -24.81 -23.44 5.26
CA THR A 55 -23.74 -24.37 5.63
C THR A 55 -23.76 -25.63 4.77
N GLN A 56 -24.94 -26.22 4.55
CA GLN A 56 -25.08 -27.41 3.69
C GLN A 56 -24.69 -27.12 2.24
N ILE A 57 -25.14 -25.99 1.69
CA ILE A 57 -24.82 -25.58 0.31
C ILE A 57 -23.31 -25.34 0.17
N LEU A 58 -22.71 -24.54 1.07
CA LEU A 58 -21.27 -24.25 1.01
C LEU A 58 -20.45 -25.51 1.18
N ASN A 59 -20.78 -26.38 2.15
CA ASN A 59 -20.13 -27.68 2.31
C ASN A 59 -20.20 -28.51 1.04
N ARG A 60 -21.35 -28.56 0.35
CA ARG A 60 -21.50 -29.27 -0.94
C ARG A 60 -20.61 -28.66 -2.03
N LEU A 61 -20.50 -27.33 -2.10
CA LEU A 61 -19.71 -26.64 -3.12
C LEU A 61 -18.20 -26.81 -2.91
N ILE A 62 -17.74 -26.84 -1.66
CA ILE A 62 -16.32 -27.03 -1.34
C ILE A 62 -15.90 -28.49 -1.28
N GLN A 63 -16.85 -29.44 -1.34
CA GLN A 63 -16.52 -30.85 -1.42
C GLN A 63 -15.68 -31.11 -2.67
N PRO A 64 -14.60 -31.90 -2.55
CA PRO A 64 -13.59 -32.00 -3.59
C PRO A 64 -14.14 -32.76 -4.81
N ASN A 65 -14.46 -32.04 -5.88
CA ASN A 65 -14.87 -32.67 -7.15
C ASN A 65 -13.71 -32.93 -8.14
N SER A 66 -12.48 -32.50 -7.84
CA SER A 66 -11.23 -33.00 -8.42
C SER A 66 -10.06 -32.04 -8.09
N ARG A 67 -8.88 -32.63 -7.79
CA ARG A 67 -7.58 -31.99 -7.48
C ARG A 67 -7.47 -31.35 -6.08
N SER A 68 -6.30 -31.53 -5.46
CA SER A 68 -5.91 -31.17 -4.07
C SER A 68 -5.89 -29.66 -3.75
N ALA A 69 -6.93 -28.91 -4.14
CA ALA A 69 -7.03 -27.49 -3.87
C ALA A 69 -7.25 -27.23 -2.38
N LYS A 70 -6.51 -26.27 -1.84
CA LYS A 70 -6.73 -25.74 -0.48
C LYS A 70 -7.79 -24.64 -0.57
N ILE A 71 -8.90 -24.83 0.11
CA ILE A 71 -10.02 -23.89 0.13
C ILE A 71 -10.22 -23.41 1.56
N ALA A 72 -10.30 -22.10 1.74
CA ALA A 72 -10.75 -21.49 2.99
C ALA A 72 -11.90 -20.52 2.69
N VAL A 73 -12.92 -20.51 3.55
CA VAL A 73 -14.11 -19.68 3.39
C VAL A 73 -14.49 -19.11 4.74
N TYR A 74 -14.76 -17.81 4.77
CA TYR A 74 -15.24 -17.11 5.96
C TYR A 74 -16.42 -16.21 5.56
N VAL A 75 -17.56 -16.40 6.21
CA VAL A 75 -18.77 -15.61 5.97
C VAL A 75 -19.21 -15.00 7.29
N LYS A 76 -19.36 -13.67 7.30
CA LYS A 76 -19.75 -12.89 8.47
C LYS A 76 -20.93 -11.99 8.11
N SER A 77 -21.89 -11.90 9.00
CA SER A 77 -22.97 -10.93 8.93
C SER A 77 -22.44 -9.52 9.14
N MET A 78 -22.68 -8.61 8.20
CA MET A 78 -22.36 -7.19 8.38
C MET A 78 -23.32 -6.49 9.35
N ARG A 79 -24.54 -7.02 9.53
CA ARG A 79 -25.56 -6.41 10.40
C ARG A 79 -25.34 -6.74 11.87
N HIS A 80 -25.12 -8.01 12.20
CA HIS A 80 -25.03 -8.47 13.59
C HIS A 80 -23.61 -8.90 13.99
N GLY A 81 -22.68 -9.00 13.04
CA GLY A 81 -21.28 -9.32 13.31
C GLY A 81 -21.01 -10.80 13.61
N ASP A 82 -22.02 -11.65 13.56
CA ASP A 82 -21.93 -13.09 13.77
C ASP A 82 -21.29 -13.81 12.57
N ILE A 83 -20.57 -14.89 12.87
CA ILE A 83 -19.97 -15.76 11.86
C ILE A 83 -21.06 -16.70 11.37
N LEU A 84 -21.39 -16.58 10.09
CA LEU A 84 -22.41 -17.40 9.46
C LEU A 84 -21.86 -18.74 8.97
N TYR A 85 -20.59 -18.75 8.54
CA TYR A 85 -19.88 -19.95 8.06
C TYR A 85 -18.37 -19.77 8.16
N ALA A 86 -17.64 -20.84 8.51
CA ALA A 86 -16.18 -20.85 8.54
C ALA A 86 -15.63 -22.23 8.14
N HIS A 87 -14.69 -22.24 7.20
CA HIS A 87 -13.98 -23.44 6.76
C HIS A 87 -12.50 -23.11 6.56
N SER A 88 -11.61 -23.86 7.21
CA SER A 88 -10.13 -23.77 7.07
C SER A 88 -9.54 -22.35 7.24
N ILE A 89 -10.15 -21.49 8.06
CA ILE A 89 -9.83 -20.05 8.16
C ILE A 89 -8.45 -19.70 8.74
N TYR A 90 -7.75 -20.67 9.35
CA TYR A 90 -6.37 -20.49 9.85
C TYR A 90 -5.31 -20.99 8.87
N GLN A 91 -5.73 -21.48 7.69
CA GLN A 91 -4.82 -21.91 6.66
C GLN A 91 -4.26 -20.69 5.91
N SER A 92 -2.93 -20.63 5.79
CA SER A 92 -2.29 -19.61 4.96
C SER A 92 -2.51 -19.91 3.48
N LEU A 93 -3.03 -18.92 2.74
CA LEU A 93 -3.31 -18.99 1.31
C LEU A 93 -2.72 -17.74 0.63
N ALA A 94 -2.40 -17.86 -0.66
CA ALA A 94 -2.05 -16.69 -1.47
C ALA A 94 -3.33 -15.86 -1.74
N PRO A 95 -3.41 -14.60 -1.31
CA PRO A 95 -4.62 -13.78 -1.46
C PRO A 95 -4.89 -13.36 -2.92
N ALA A 96 -3.89 -13.46 -3.80
CA ALA A 96 -3.93 -12.92 -5.16
C ALA A 96 -4.41 -11.45 -5.16
N SER A 97 -5.27 -11.08 -6.11
CA SER A 97 -5.78 -9.70 -6.21
C SER A 97 -6.67 -9.26 -5.03
N THR A 98 -7.10 -10.16 -4.13
CA THR A 98 -7.83 -9.72 -2.92
C THR A 98 -6.96 -8.90 -1.97
N LEU A 99 -5.63 -9.02 -2.08
CA LEU A 99 -4.67 -8.16 -1.38
C LEU A 99 -4.90 -6.66 -1.65
N LYS A 100 -5.45 -6.32 -2.83
CA LYS A 100 -5.77 -4.93 -3.19
C LYS A 100 -6.72 -4.25 -2.22
N ILE A 101 -7.53 -5.00 -1.45
CA ILE A 101 -8.38 -4.43 -0.39
C ILE A 101 -7.49 -3.77 0.68
N LEU A 102 -6.44 -4.45 1.15
CA LEU A 102 -5.51 -3.90 2.14
C LEU A 102 -4.70 -2.73 1.55
N THR A 103 -4.29 -2.84 0.29
CA THR A 103 -3.62 -1.73 -0.41
C THR A 103 -4.52 -0.50 -0.53
N ALA A 104 -5.79 -0.69 -0.85
CA ALA A 104 -6.78 0.40 -0.97
C ALA A 104 -7.05 1.06 0.39
N GLU A 105 -7.20 0.26 1.45
CA GLU A 105 -7.36 0.78 2.81
C GLU A 105 -6.13 1.58 3.26
N ALA A 106 -4.92 1.05 3.03
CA ALA A 106 -3.69 1.77 3.32
C ALA A 106 -3.61 3.08 2.51
N ALA A 107 -3.90 3.05 1.22
CA ALA A 107 -3.91 4.25 0.38
C ALA A 107 -4.90 5.31 0.92
N LEU A 108 -6.12 4.90 1.29
CA LEU A 108 -7.10 5.81 1.88
C LEU A 108 -6.65 6.40 3.22
N LEU A 109 -5.99 5.61 4.08
CA LEU A 109 -5.50 6.08 5.38
C LEU A 109 -4.30 7.05 5.27
N TYR A 110 -3.36 6.77 4.35
CA TYR A 110 -2.13 7.55 4.24
C TYR A 110 -2.24 8.72 3.26
N LEU A 111 -2.97 8.57 2.16
CA LEU A 111 -3.11 9.60 1.12
C LEU A 111 -4.42 10.38 1.26
N GLY A 112 -5.47 9.75 1.81
CA GLY A 112 -6.81 10.32 1.87
C GLY A 112 -7.61 10.13 0.58
N PRO A 113 -8.95 10.27 0.64
CA PRO A 113 -9.83 10.05 -0.52
C PRO A 113 -9.68 11.13 -1.61
N ASN A 114 -9.12 12.29 -1.24
CA ASN A 114 -8.95 13.43 -2.14
C ASN A 114 -7.54 13.53 -2.72
N TYR A 115 -6.66 12.54 -2.47
CA TYR A 115 -5.33 12.54 -3.07
C TYR A 115 -5.42 12.60 -4.59
N ARG A 116 -4.56 13.42 -5.19
CA ARG A 116 -4.36 13.49 -6.63
C ARG A 116 -2.87 13.40 -6.89
N PHE A 117 -2.52 12.59 -7.87
CA PHE A 117 -1.17 12.63 -8.42
C PHE A 117 -0.94 14.01 -9.05
N ASN A 118 0.30 14.46 -9.01
CA ASN A 118 0.69 15.76 -9.54
C ASN A 118 1.86 15.57 -10.50
N THR A 119 1.64 15.85 -11.77
CA THR A 119 2.67 15.84 -12.82
C THR A 119 3.02 17.27 -13.17
N GLN A 120 4.30 17.61 -13.16
CA GLN A 120 4.75 19.01 -13.26
C GLN A 120 5.80 19.19 -14.36
N LEU A 121 5.82 20.38 -14.97
CA LEU A 121 6.99 20.89 -15.69
C LEU A 121 7.80 21.78 -14.77
N LEU A 122 9.08 21.46 -14.63
CA LEU A 122 10.04 22.27 -13.89
C LEU A 122 11.18 22.69 -14.83
N THR A 123 11.88 23.76 -14.45
CA THR A 123 13.12 24.18 -15.13
C THR A 123 14.11 24.66 -14.08
N ASP A 124 15.39 24.50 -14.37
CA ASP A 124 16.50 25.01 -13.56
C ASP A 124 16.85 26.48 -13.88
N SER A 125 16.20 27.08 -14.88
CA SER A 125 16.46 28.44 -15.33
C SER A 125 15.18 29.26 -15.42
N GLY A 126 15.19 30.45 -14.81
CA GLY A 126 14.12 31.45 -14.97
C GLY A 126 14.27 32.33 -16.21
N THR A 127 15.35 32.16 -16.97
CA THR A 127 15.71 33.07 -18.06
C THR A 127 15.12 32.60 -19.38
N ILE A 128 14.34 33.48 -20.02
CA ILE A 128 13.79 33.27 -21.35
C ILE A 128 14.28 34.41 -22.24
N THR A 129 14.99 34.08 -23.32
CA THR A 129 15.54 35.07 -24.26
C THR A 129 14.95 34.81 -25.63
N ASN A 130 14.22 35.77 -26.19
CA ASN A 130 13.58 35.67 -27.52
C ASN A 130 12.77 34.36 -27.70
N GLY A 131 11.98 33.98 -26.69
CA GLY A 131 11.18 32.75 -26.72
C GLY A 131 11.97 31.44 -26.51
N VAL A 132 13.26 31.53 -26.16
CA VAL A 132 14.11 30.37 -25.86
C VAL A 132 14.40 30.29 -24.36
N LEU A 133 13.96 29.19 -23.72
CA LEU A 133 14.29 28.87 -22.32
C LEU A 133 15.78 28.54 -22.21
N GLN A 134 16.54 29.28 -21.38
CA GLN A 134 17.98 29.13 -21.22
C GLN A 134 18.34 28.15 -20.11
N GLY A 135 17.90 26.91 -20.24
CA GLY A 135 18.10 25.86 -19.25
C GLY A 135 17.42 24.56 -19.65
N ASN A 136 17.42 23.60 -18.73
CA ASN A 136 16.77 22.32 -18.93
C ASN A 136 15.27 22.40 -18.59
N LEU A 137 14.49 21.53 -19.20
CA LEU A 137 13.09 21.32 -18.89
C LEU A 137 12.88 19.89 -18.38
N TYR A 138 12.23 19.77 -17.23
CA TYR A 138 11.99 18.50 -16.57
C TYR A 138 10.50 18.20 -16.55
N VAL A 139 10.12 17.00 -16.98
CA VAL A 139 8.80 16.42 -16.70
C VAL A 139 8.93 15.57 -15.43
N VAL A 140 8.32 16.03 -14.34
CA VAL A 140 8.33 15.31 -13.07
C VAL A 140 7.04 14.50 -12.94
N LEU A 141 7.15 13.19 -13.13
CA LEU A 141 6.05 12.24 -12.98
C LEU A 141 5.93 11.79 -11.51
N SER A 142 4.72 11.78 -10.96
CA SER A 142 4.44 11.30 -9.60
C SER A 142 3.83 9.90 -9.54
N GLY A 143 3.72 9.21 -10.69
CA GLY A 143 3.14 7.87 -10.78
C GLY A 143 1.63 7.84 -11.01
N ASP A 144 1.06 8.89 -11.60
CA ASP A 144 -0.34 8.90 -12.01
C ASP A 144 -0.64 7.75 -12.99
N PRO A 145 -1.42 6.73 -12.60
CA PRO A 145 -1.72 5.60 -13.46
C PRO A 145 -2.70 5.97 -14.59
N THR A 146 -3.23 7.19 -14.61
CA THR A 146 -4.17 7.71 -15.60
C THR A 146 -3.54 8.70 -16.58
N PHE A 147 -2.25 9.03 -16.43
CA PHE A 147 -1.56 10.00 -17.29
C PHE A 147 -1.48 9.51 -18.75
N THR A 148 -1.90 10.38 -19.68
CA THR A 148 -1.90 10.12 -21.13
C THR A 148 -1.10 11.15 -21.92
N ASP A 149 -0.95 10.90 -23.22
CA ASP A 149 -0.34 11.86 -24.16
C ASP A 149 -1.09 13.19 -24.21
N ASP A 150 -2.42 13.19 -24.06
CA ASP A 150 -3.22 14.41 -23.99
C ASP A 150 -2.86 15.26 -22.78
N ASN A 151 -2.63 14.64 -21.62
CA ASN A 151 -2.17 15.36 -20.43
C ASN A 151 -0.78 15.96 -20.63
N LEU A 152 0.11 15.25 -21.34
CA LEU A 152 1.44 15.79 -21.69
C LEU A 152 1.31 16.99 -22.63
N LEU A 153 0.45 16.92 -23.64
CA LEU A 153 0.20 18.04 -24.56
C LEU A 153 -0.40 19.25 -23.84
N GLU A 154 -1.34 19.02 -22.92
CA GLU A 154 -1.90 20.05 -22.05
C GLU A 154 -0.81 20.71 -21.19
N LEU A 155 0.05 19.90 -20.57
CA LEU A 155 1.18 20.36 -19.77
C LEU A 155 2.14 21.22 -20.61
N LEU A 156 2.52 20.76 -21.80
CA LEU A 156 3.41 21.48 -22.72
C LEU A 156 2.78 22.75 -23.31
N SER A 157 1.44 22.82 -23.37
CA SER A 157 0.74 24.05 -23.79
C SER A 157 1.05 25.24 -22.85
N ALA A 158 1.43 24.97 -21.60
CA ALA A 158 1.88 25.99 -20.66
C ALA A 158 3.19 26.68 -21.07
N LEU A 159 4.04 26.03 -21.86
CA LEU A 159 5.23 26.65 -22.44
C LEU A 159 4.84 27.64 -23.54
N ARG A 160 3.89 27.24 -24.39
CA ARG A 160 3.36 28.08 -25.48
C ARG A 160 2.66 29.32 -24.95
N SER A 161 1.88 29.21 -23.87
CA SER A 161 1.24 30.37 -23.22
C SER A 161 2.25 31.35 -22.61
N LYS A 162 3.47 30.89 -22.31
CA LYS A 162 4.63 31.71 -21.90
C LYS A 162 5.50 32.18 -23.08
N SER A 163 5.05 31.97 -24.32
CA SER A 163 5.79 32.29 -25.55
C SER A 163 7.15 31.59 -25.67
N ILE A 164 7.32 30.45 -24.99
CA ILE A 164 8.50 29.60 -25.13
C ILE A 164 8.27 28.68 -26.33
N HIS A 165 9.17 28.74 -27.32
CA HIS A 165 9.14 27.91 -28.52
C HIS A 165 10.41 27.09 -28.73
N ALA A 166 11.46 27.30 -27.94
CA ALA A 166 12.67 26.49 -27.94
C ALA A 166 13.28 26.39 -26.53
N ILE A 167 14.09 25.37 -26.33
CA ILE A 167 14.80 25.09 -25.08
C ILE A 167 16.28 24.96 -25.44
N ALA A 168 17.12 25.78 -24.81
CA ALA A 168 18.58 25.74 -24.94
C ALA A 168 19.16 24.91 -23.79
N GLY A 169 18.75 23.65 -23.75
CA GLY A 169 19.10 22.67 -22.71
C GLY A 169 18.56 21.29 -23.11
N ASN A 170 18.36 20.43 -22.11
CA ASN A 170 17.75 19.11 -22.28
C ASN A 170 16.27 19.11 -21.90
#